data_AF-A0A383AWL7-F1
#
_entry.id   AF-A0A383AWL7-F1
#
_cell.length_a   1.000
_cell.length_b   1.000
_cell.length_c   1.000
_cell.angle_alpha   90.00
_cell.angle_beta   90.00
_cell.angle_gamma   90.00
#
_symmetry.space_group_name_H-M   'P 1'
#
loop_
_entity.id
_entity.type
_entity.pdbx_description
1 polymer ?
#
loop_
_entity_poly.entity_id
_entity_poly.type
_entity_poly.pdbx_seq_one_letter_code
_entity_poly.pdbx_strand_id
1 'polypeptide(L)'
;MASIFQSTALVHQLASTGQCDSHTNRASLNSIVSESDSVDEIFTSPEDLKIGFDSLRFLFEKKSIDMHNVMLYATALINLEKKLMKKPDLLNQISNEISLINKQEFFDIHHSNSIARLAELYKNTLGSLNPTIM
;
A
#
# COMPACT_ATOMS: atom_id res chain seq x y z
N MET A 1 6.73 -7.05 6.09
CA MET A 1 5.62 -8.01 5.80
C MET A 1 4.27 -7.54 6.34
N ALA A 2 4.14 -7.11 7.60
CA ALA A 2 2.87 -6.62 8.15
C ALA A 2 2.22 -5.52 7.30
N SER A 3 2.99 -4.53 6.84
CA SER A 3 2.51 -3.46 5.94
C SER A 3 1.90 -3.98 4.62
N ILE A 4 2.43 -5.07 4.02
CA ILE A 4 1.85 -5.67 2.81
C ILE A 4 0.44 -6.20 3.09
N PHE A 5 0.31 -6.96 4.19
CA PHE A 5 -0.99 -7.50 4.61
C PHE A 5 -1.95 -6.41 5.06
N GLN A 6 -1.45 -5.33 5.66
CA GLN A 6 -2.26 -4.16 5.99
C GLN A 6 -2.85 -3.53 4.74
N SER A 7 -2.02 -3.23 3.74
CA SER A 7 -2.48 -2.63 2.48
C SER A 7 -3.54 -3.47 1.79
N THR A 8 -3.37 -4.80 1.75
CA THR A 8 -4.34 -5.68 1.10
C THR A 8 -5.61 -5.89 1.91
N ALA A 9 -5.53 -5.89 3.24
CA ALA A 9 -6.69 -5.91 4.12
C ALA A 9 -7.50 -4.61 4.02
N LEU A 10 -6.84 -3.45 3.95
CA LEU A 10 -7.48 -2.15 3.78
C LEU A 10 -8.20 -2.05 2.42
N VAL A 11 -7.58 -2.52 1.34
CA VAL A 11 -8.23 -2.61 0.02
C VAL A 11 -9.46 -3.52 0.09
N HIS A 12 -9.35 -4.67 0.75
CA HIS A 12 -10.48 -5.57 0.92
C HIS A 12 -11.64 -4.94 1.72
N GLN A 13 -11.35 -4.23 2.82
CA GLN A 13 -12.34 -3.47 3.57
C GLN A 13 -13.03 -2.41 2.71
N LEU A 14 -12.24 -1.63 1.97
CA LEU A 14 -12.75 -0.56 1.11
C LEU A 14 -13.65 -1.13 0.01
N ALA A 15 -13.26 -2.23 -0.63
CA ALA A 15 -14.04 -2.87 -1.68
C ALA A 15 -15.35 -3.50 -1.17
N SER A 16 -15.34 -4.06 0.05
CA SER A 16 -16.50 -4.77 0.61
C SER A 16 -17.49 -3.86 1.34
N THR A 17 -17.00 -2.78 1.97
CA THR A 17 -17.82 -1.92 2.85
C THR A 17 -17.89 -0.46 2.39
N GLY A 18 -17.08 -0.07 1.41
CA GLY A 18 -16.94 1.33 0.99
C GLY A 18 -16.07 2.19 1.92
N GLN A 19 -15.52 1.62 2.99
CA GLN A 19 -14.64 2.29 3.95
C GLN A 19 -13.52 1.36 4.42
N CYS A 20 -12.45 1.93 4.96
CA CYS A 20 -11.37 1.17 5.60
C CYS A 20 -10.90 1.91 6.86
N ASP A 21 -10.14 1.23 7.72
CA ASP A 21 -9.63 1.84 8.95
C ASP A 21 -8.77 3.08 8.66
N SER A 22 -9.18 4.22 9.19
CA SER A 22 -8.58 5.51 8.88
C SER A 22 -7.16 5.66 9.42
N HIS A 23 -6.88 5.08 10.59
CA HIS A 23 -5.58 5.23 11.25
C HIS A 23 -4.48 4.45 10.51
N THR A 24 -4.71 3.16 10.27
CA THR A 24 -3.77 2.31 9.56
C THR A 24 -3.68 2.63 8.07
N ASN A 25 -4.77 3.09 7.44
CA ASN A 25 -4.70 3.65 6.08
C ASN A 25 -3.82 4.91 6.03
N ARG A 26 -3.93 5.78 7.02
CA ARG A 26 -3.07 6.96 7.15
C ARG A 26 -1.60 6.56 7.29
N ALA A 27 -1.29 5.62 8.16
CA ALA A 27 0.06 5.09 8.31
C ALA A 27 0.61 4.47 6.99
N SER A 28 -0.21 3.66 6.30
CA SER A 28 0.18 3.07 5.01
C SER A 28 0.46 4.13 3.94
N LEU A 29 -0.35 5.18 3.83
CA LEU A 29 -0.11 6.28 2.89
C LEU A 29 1.14 7.09 3.25
N ASN A 30 1.34 7.40 4.53
CA ASN A 30 2.55 8.09 5.00
C ASN A 30 3.83 7.30 4.68
N SER A 31 3.76 5.97 4.71
CA SER A 31 4.92 5.13 4.37
C SER A 31 5.40 5.27 2.92
N ILE A 32 4.54 5.72 2.00
CA ILE A 32 4.90 5.94 0.59
C ILE A 32 5.77 7.18 0.43
N VAL A 33 5.54 8.20 1.26
CA VAL A 33 6.17 9.52 1.18
C VAL A 33 7.31 9.71 2.18
N SER A 34 7.56 8.71 3.02
CA SER A 34 8.69 8.72 3.97
C SER A 34 10.02 8.76 3.24
N GLU A 35 10.95 9.58 3.73
CA GLU A 35 12.35 9.63 3.26
C GLU A 35 13.25 8.64 4.02
N SER A 36 12.74 8.04 5.10
CA SER A 36 13.47 7.04 5.89
C SER A 36 13.25 5.63 5.36
N ASP A 37 14.32 4.84 5.41
CA ASP A 37 14.30 3.39 5.18
C ASP A 37 14.09 2.59 6.49
N SER A 38 14.06 3.26 7.66
CA SER A 38 13.91 2.62 8.96
C SER A 38 12.44 2.34 9.26
N VAL A 39 12.10 1.08 9.54
CA VAL A 39 10.73 0.66 9.88
C VAL A 39 10.19 1.45 11.08
N ASP A 40 11.03 1.70 12.10
CA ASP A 40 10.62 2.39 13.32
C ASP A 40 10.42 3.91 13.11
N GLU A 41 11.04 4.47 12.08
CA GLU A 41 10.82 5.88 11.68
C GLU A 41 9.59 6.03 10.78
N ILE A 42 9.30 5.02 9.96
CA ILE A 42 8.12 4.99 9.09
C ILE A 42 6.84 4.69 9.90
N PHE A 43 6.90 3.70 10.80
CA PHE A 43 5.79 3.24 11.64
C PHE A 43 6.16 3.45 13.11
N THR A 44 5.84 4.64 13.61
CA THR A 44 6.25 5.11 14.95
C THR A 44 5.53 4.42 16.10
N SER A 45 4.42 3.74 15.84
CA SER A 45 3.63 3.00 16.82
C SER A 45 3.28 1.60 16.29
N PRO A 46 3.27 0.55 17.13
CA PRO A 46 2.69 -0.74 16.76
C PRO A 46 1.23 -0.65 16.29
N GLU A 47 0.49 0.38 16.75
CA GLU A 47 -0.88 0.62 16.30
C GLU A 47 -0.95 1.01 14.80
N ASP A 48 0.10 1.62 14.25
CA ASP A 48 0.19 1.99 12.84
C ASP A 48 0.13 0.76 11.92
N LEU A 49 0.50 -0.41 12.44
CA LEU A 49 0.53 -1.69 11.73
C LEU A 49 -0.48 -2.72 12.26
N LYS A 50 -1.41 -2.30 13.12
CA LYS A 50 -2.33 -3.18 13.85
C LYS A 50 -3.09 -4.14 12.95
N ILE A 51 -3.70 -3.65 11.86
CA ILE A 51 -4.43 -4.48 10.91
C ILE A 51 -3.51 -5.47 10.19
N GLY A 52 -2.29 -5.05 9.86
CA GLY A 52 -1.29 -5.93 9.27
C GLY A 52 -0.92 -7.09 10.20
N PHE A 53 -0.68 -6.80 11.48
CA PHE A 53 -0.38 -7.81 12.49
C PHE A 53 -1.57 -8.74 12.75
N ASP A 54 -2.78 -8.20 12.88
CA ASP A 54 -3.99 -9.01 13.06
C ASP A 54 -4.23 -9.92 11.85
N SER A 55 -4.07 -9.40 10.64
CA SER A 55 -4.22 -10.17 9.40
C SER A 55 -3.21 -11.32 9.31
N LEU A 56 -1.95 -11.08 9.72
CA LEU A 56 -0.94 -12.12 9.84
C LEU A 56 -1.33 -13.16 10.92
N ARG A 57 -1.77 -12.72 12.09
CA ARG A 57 -2.22 -13.62 13.17
C ARG A 57 -3.36 -14.52 12.70
N PHE A 58 -4.38 -13.95 12.04
CA PHE A 58 -5.50 -14.72 11.52
C PHE A 58 -5.07 -15.76 10.49
N LEU A 59 -4.12 -15.42 9.61
CA LEU A 59 -3.57 -16.35 8.63
C LEU A 59 -2.93 -17.59 9.29
N PHE A 60 -2.24 -17.41 10.42
CA PHE A 60 -1.60 -18.49 11.15
C PHE A 60 -2.58 -19.29 12.03
N GLU A 61 -3.59 -18.64 12.60
CA GLU A 61 -4.51 -19.28 13.56
C GLU A 61 -5.66 -20.04 12.88
N LYS A 62 -6.22 -19.55 11.77
CA LYS A 62 -7.34 -20.20 11.07
C LYS A 62 -7.35 -19.85 9.57
N LYS A 63 -7.50 -20.86 8.70
CA LYS A 63 -7.92 -20.65 7.30
C LYS A 63 -9.38 -20.17 7.26
N SER A 64 -9.64 -18.90 7.52
CA SER A 64 -10.96 -18.31 7.25
C SER A 64 -11.11 -18.04 5.75
N ILE A 65 -12.30 -18.29 5.22
CA ILE A 65 -12.68 -17.95 3.83
C ILE A 65 -12.50 -16.45 3.59
N ASP A 66 -12.72 -15.63 4.62
CA ASP A 66 -12.61 -14.17 4.58
C ASP A 66 -11.19 -13.65 4.29
N MET A 67 -10.15 -14.42 4.61
CA MET A 67 -8.76 -14.03 4.32
C MET A 67 -8.28 -14.45 2.92
N HIS A 68 -9.11 -15.15 2.14
CA HIS A 68 -8.72 -15.61 0.81
C HIS A 68 -8.34 -14.47 -0.12
N ASN A 69 -9.16 -13.41 -0.17
CA ASN A 69 -8.93 -12.25 -1.01
C ASN A 69 -7.67 -11.48 -0.59
N VAL A 70 -7.48 -11.26 0.72
CA VAL A 70 -6.29 -10.61 1.28
C VAL A 70 -5.00 -11.35 0.86
N MET A 71 -5.02 -12.68 0.89
CA MET A 71 -3.90 -13.52 0.44
C MET A 71 -3.66 -13.46 -1.08
N LEU A 72 -4.73 -13.49 -1.87
CA LEU A 72 -4.63 -13.33 -3.33
C LEU A 72 -4.01 -11.98 -3.69
N TYR A 73 -4.51 -10.89 -3.08
CA TYR A 73 -3.98 -9.54 -3.28
C TYR A 73 -2.52 -9.44 -2.85
N ALA A 74 -2.14 -10.01 -1.70
CA ALA A 74 -0.76 -9.97 -1.22
C ALA A 74 0.19 -10.71 -2.16
N THR A 75 -0.23 -11.89 -2.65
CA THR A 75 0.54 -12.68 -3.62
C THR A 75 0.70 -11.93 -4.94
N ALA A 76 -0.38 -11.31 -5.43
CA ALA A 76 -0.34 -10.51 -6.64
C ALA A 76 0.60 -9.30 -6.49
N LEU A 77 0.54 -8.60 -5.36
CA LEU A 77 1.41 -7.45 -5.06
C LEU A 77 2.90 -7.83 -5.05
N ILE A 78 3.26 -8.93 -4.38
CA ILE A 78 4.64 -9.45 -4.33
C ILE A 78 5.13 -9.83 -5.74
N ASN A 79 4.27 -10.42 -6.57
CA ASN A 79 4.63 -10.74 -7.95
C ASN A 79 4.79 -9.47 -8.82
N LEU A 80 3.99 -8.43 -8.55
CA LEU A 80 4.07 -7.15 -9.24
C LEU A 80 5.39 -6.43 -8.89
N GLU A 81 5.76 -6.42 -7.62
CA GLU A 81 7.01 -5.85 -7.11
C GLU A 81 8.23 -6.48 -7.81
N LYS A 82 8.30 -7.81 -7.89
CA LYS A 82 9.37 -8.52 -8.61
C LYS A 82 9.47 -8.15 -10.09
N LYS A 83 8.35 -7.79 -10.73
CA LYS A 83 8.32 -7.34 -12.13
C LYS A 83 8.74 -5.88 -12.25
N LEU A 84 8.33 -5.04 -11.30
CA LEU A 84 8.74 -3.65 -11.21
C LEU A 84 10.27 -3.55 -11.04
N MET A 85 10.86 -4.39 -10.20
CA MET A 85 12.32 -4.46 -9.99
C MET A 85 13.13 -4.73 -11.27
N LYS A 86 12.50 -5.25 -12.33
CA LYS A 86 13.14 -5.49 -13.63
C LYS A 86 12.95 -4.33 -14.62
N LYS A 87 12.29 -3.25 -14.21
CA LYS A 87 11.94 -2.10 -15.06
C LYS A 87 12.44 -0.79 -14.41
N PRO A 88 13.74 -0.47 -14.56
CA PRO A 88 14.34 0.72 -13.93
C PRO A 88 13.66 2.02 -14.36
N ASP A 89 13.18 2.11 -15.60
CA ASP A 89 12.47 3.31 -16.09
C ASP A 89 11.20 3.61 -15.30
N LEU A 90 10.42 2.57 -14.95
CA LEU A 90 9.21 2.73 -14.13
C LEU A 90 9.55 3.08 -12.70
N LEU A 91 10.62 2.51 -12.14
CA LEU A 91 11.09 2.88 -10.80
C LEU A 91 11.50 4.35 -10.73
N ASN A 92 12.28 4.82 -11.71
CA ASN A 92 12.66 6.22 -11.79
C ASN A 92 11.44 7.14 -11.90
N GLN A 93 10.43 6.76 -12.69
CA GLN A 93 9.19 7.50 -12.79
C GLN A 93 8.44 7.57 -11.45
N ILE A 94 8.32 6.44 -10.73
CA ILE A 94 7.69 6.38 -9.40
C ILE A 94 8.44 7.27 -8.40
N SER A 95 9.77 7.12 -8.30
CA SER A 95 10.59 7.91 -7.38
C SER A 95 10.53 9.41 -7.66
N ASN A 96 10.53 9.80 -8.94
CA ASN A 96 10.39 11.21 -9.34
C ASN A 96 9.03 11.78 -8.95
N GLU A 97 7.94 11.05 -9.20
CA GLU A 97 6.60 11.49 -8.84
C GLU A 97 6.39 11.58 -7.32
N ILE A 98 6.87 10.61 -6.55
CA ILE A 98 6.85 10.67 -5.07
C ILE A 98 7.65 11.89 -4.58
N SER A 99 8.83 12.13 -5.14
CA SER A 99 9.64 13.32 -4.80
C SER A 99 8.92 14.64 -5.09
N LEU A 100 8.10 14.69 -6.15
CA LEU A 100 7.29 15.86 -6.48
C LEU A 100 6.05 15.97 -5.57
N ILE A 101 5.51 14.87 -5.05
CA ILE A 101 4.45 14.90 -4.03
C ILE A 101 5.01 15.49 -2.74
N ASN A 102 6.19 15.04 -2.30
CA ASN A 102 6.82 15.54 -1.06
C ASN A 102 7.14 17.03 -1.07
N LYS A 103 7.35 17.62 -2.25
CA LYS A 103 7.61 19.06 -2.43
C LYS A 103 6.34 19.93 -2.46
N GLN A 104 5.14 19.33 -2.49
CA GLN A 104 3.90 20.10 -2.49
C GLN A 104 3.59 20.60 -1.07
N GLU A 105 3.59 21.92 -0.87
CA GLU A 105 3.35 22.52 0.46
C GLU A 105 1.86 22.54 0.87
N PHE A 106 0.93 22.36 -0.07
CA PHE A 106 -0.49 22.69 0.15
C PHE A 106 -1.38 21.51 0.53
N PHE A 107 -0.99 20.26 0.26
CA PHE A 107 -1.85 19.10 0.47
C PHE A 107 -1.12 17.99 1.21
N ASP A 108 -1.69 17.54 2.33
CA ASP A 108 -1.30 16.30 3.00
C ASP A 108 -1.57 15.10 2.08
N ILE A 109 -0.91 13.97 2.32
CA ILE A 109 -1.01 12.75 1.53
C ILE A 109 -2.42 12.13 1.56
N HIS A 110 -3.24 12.49 2.54
CA HIS A 110 -4.64 12.06 2.66
C HIS A 110 -5.64 12.96 1.91
N HIS A 111 -5.20 14.11 1.39
CA HIS A 111 -6.09 14.96 0.62
C HIS A 111 -6.49 14.25 -0.68
N SER A 112 -7.72 14.49 -1.16
CA SER A 112 -8.27 13.84 -2.35
C SER A 112 -7.36 13.99 -3.58
N ASN A 113 -6.74 15.16 -3.75
CA ASN A 113 -5.79 15.42 -4.83
C ASN A 113 -4.54 14.56 -4.75
N SER A 114 -3.97 14.38 -3.55
CA SER A 114 -2.78 13.55 -3.32
C SER A 114 -3.10 12.08 -3.61
N ILE A 115 -4.26 11.60 -3.14
CA ILE A 115 -4.76 10.25 -3.42
C ILE A 115 -5.00 10.04 -4.92
N ALA A 116 -5.64 11.00 -5.60
CA ALA A 116 -5.89 10.93 -7.05
C ALA A 116 -4.57 10.85 -7.84
N ARG A 117 -3.57 11.62 -7.42
CA ARG A 117 -2.24 11.61 -8.03
C ARG A 117 -1.50 10.28 -7.80
N LEU A 118 -1.57 9.72 -6.59
CA LEU A 118 -1.05 8.37 -6.31
C LEU A 118 -1.76 7.29 -7.14
N ALA A 119 -3.08 7.39 -7.30
CA ALA A 119 -3.86 6.46 -8.10
C ALA A 119 -3.50 6.54 -9.59
N GLU A 120 -3.30 7.74 -10.12
CA GLU A 120 -2.82 7.96 -11.49
C GLU A 120 -1.40 7.43 -11.67
N LEU A 121 -0.50 7.68 -10.71
CA LEU A 121 0.85 7.11 -10.72
C LEU A 121 0.81 5.59 -10.76
N TYR A 122 0.03 4.95 -9.88
CA TYR A 122 -0.15 3.50 -9.88
C TYR A 122 -0.65 3.03 -11.25
N LYS A 123 -1.73 3.62 -11.78
CA LYS A 123 -2.33 3.24 -13.07
C LYS A 123 -1.33 3.31 -14.22
N ASN A 124 -0.54 4.39 -14.29
CA ASN A 124 0.40 4.64 -15.37
C ASN A 124 1.69 3.80 -15.26
N THR A 125 1.98 3.26 -14.08
CA THR A 125 3.20 2.47 -13.82
C THR A 125 2.86 1.01 -13.56
N LEU A 126 2.62 0.63 -12.31
CA LEU A 126 2.30 -0.72 -11.84
C LEU A 126 1.04 -1.29 -12.49
N GLY A 127 0.03 -0.47 -12.74
CA GLY A 127 -1.23 -0.85 -13.40
C GLY A 127 -1.07 -1.28 -14.86
N SER A 128 0.03 -0.91 -15.52
CA SER A 128 0.39 -1.41 -16.86
C SER A 128 1.02 -2.81 -16.84
N LEU A 129 1.36 -3.33 -15.66
CA LEU A 129 2.01 -4.63 -15.48
C LEU A 129 0.96 -5.72 -15.26
N ASN A 130 1.22 -6.90 -15.83
CA ASN A 130 0.40 -8.09 -15.60
C ASN A 130 0.95 -8.90 -14.41
N PRO A 131 0.10 -9.61 -13.64
CA PRO A 131 -1.36 -9.52 -13.67
C PRO A 131 -1.85 -8.19 -13.06
N THR A 132 -2.91 -7.63 -13.62
CA THR A 132 -3.63 -6.54 -12.95
C THR A 132 -4.29 -7.10 -11.69
N ILE A 133 -4.13 -6.40 -10.56
CA ILE A 133 -4.85 -6.73 -9.32
C ILE A 133 -6.31 -6.30 -9.54
N MET A 134 -7.24 -7.25 -9.52
CA MET A 134 -8.69 -7.03 -9.69
C MET A 134 -9.39 -6.88 -8.34
#